data_AF-A0A257E9C4-F1
#
_entry.id   AF-A0A257E9C4-F1
#
_cell.length_a   1.000
_cell.length_b   1.000
_cell.length_c   1.000
_cell.angle_alpha   90.00
_cell.angle_beta   90.00
_cell.angle_gamma   90.00
#
_symmetry.space_group_name_H-M   'P 1'
#
loop_
_entity.id
_entity.type
_entity.pdbx_description
1 polymer ?
#
loop_
_entity_poly.entity_id
_entity_poly.type
_entity_poly.pdbx_seq_one_letter_code
_entity_poly.pdbx_strand_id
1 'polypeptide(L)'
;MTAPSLKVFLDDERQTPAGWTRVYWPDEAIALLKSGQVSDISLDHDLGDDKRGTGYDVVLWIEEAVFTQGFAPPRMQVHSANASAKQKMLAGIAAIEQRHAAPQSPTHTTNRL
;
A
#
# COMPACT_ATOMS: atom_id res chain seq x y z
N MET A 1 1.98 -20.59 8.53
CA MET A 1 1.95 -19.14 8.22
C MET A 1 0.53 -18.68 8.44
N THR A 2 0.29 -17.78 9.39
CA THR A 2 -1.06 -17.24 9.66
C THR A 2 -1.47 -16.37 8.48
N ALA A 3 -2.73 -16.47 8.03
CA ALA A 3 -3.25 -15.59 6.98
C ALA A 3 -3.17 -14.13 7.44
N PRO A 4 -2.93 -13.16 6.53
CA PRO A 4 -2.92 -11.74 6.89
C PRO A 4 -4.26 -11.34 7.52
N SER A 5 -4.20 -10.64 8.65
CA SER A 5 -5.37 -10.22 9.42
C SER A 5 -5.26 -8.80 9.99
N LEU A 6 -4.10 -8.15 9.83
CA LEU A 6 -3.85 -6.82 10.37
C LEU A 6 -4.46 -5.74 9.46
N LYS A 7 -5.26 -4.85 10.04
CA LYS A 7 -5.79 -3.68 9.33
C LYS A 7 -5.03 -2.43 9.74
N VAL A 8 -4.53 -1.67 8.77
CA VAL A 8 -3.68 -0.50 8.99
C VAL A 8 -4.39 0.78 8.58
N PHE A 9 -4.41 1.77 9.46
CA PHE A 9 -5.02 3.08 9.23
C PHE A 9 -3.93 4.15 9.32
N LEU A 10 -3.51 4.67 8.16
CA LEU A 10 -2.50 5.73 8.06
C LEU A 10 -3.19 7.09 8.07
N ASP A 11 -3.09 7.80 9.19
CA ASP A 11 -3.73 9.10 9.40
C ASP A 11 -3.12 9.79 10.64
N ASP A 12 -2.77 11.07 10.55
CA ASP A 12 -2.18 11.87 11.65
C ASP A 12 -3.21 12.62 12.51
N GLU A 13 -4.44 12.81 12.01
CA GLU A 13 -5.47 13.64 12.63
C GLU A 13 -6.65 12.83 13.17
N ARG A 14 -7.26 11.96 12.35
CA ARG A 14 -8.58 11.36 12.61
C ARG A 14 -8.55 10.25 13.65
N GLN A 15 -9.71 10.03 14.26
CA GLN A 15 -9.91 8.90 15.17
C GLN A 15 -9.79 7.58 14.41
N THR A 16 -8.96 6.68 14.93
CA THR A 16 -8.79 5.34 14.37
C THR A 16 -10.04 4.50 14.57
N PRO A 17 -10.61 3.89 13.51
CA PRO A 17 -11.76 3.00 13.65
C PRO A 17 -11.42 1.75 14.48
N ALA A 18 -12.40 1.20 15.19
CA ALA A 18 -12.22 -0.01 15.99
C ALA A 18 -11.73 -1.19 15.12
N GLY A 19 -10.74 -1.94 15.63
CA GLY A 19 -10.13 -3.06 14.91
C GLY A 19 -9.09 -2.68 13.86
N TRP A 20 -8.74 -1.39 13.75
CA TRP A 20 -7.64 -0.91 12.94
C TRP A 20 -6.45 -0.51 13.81
N THR A 21 -5.24 -0.80 13.33
CA THR A 21 -3.99 -0.33 13.92
C THR A 21 -3.60 0.98 13.26
N ARG A 22 -3.48 2.03 14.07
CA ARG A 22 -3.04 3.35 13.59
C ARG A 22 -1.55 3.35 13.32
N VAL A 23 -1.16 3.98 12.22
CA VAL A 23 0.18 4.49 11.97
C VAL A 23 0.05 5.95 11.56
N TYR A 24 1.05 6.75 11.87
CA TYR A 24 1.03 8.18 11.60
C TYR A 24 1.81 8.51 10.33
N TRP A 25 2.79 7.66 10.00
CA TRP A 25 3.78 7.98 8.97
C TRP A 25 3.99 6.86 7.94
N PRO A 26 4.41 7.21 6.72
CA PRO A 26 4.61 6.23 5.65
C PRO A 26 5.62 5.13 6.00
N ASP A 27 6.70 5.46 6.71
CA ASP A 27 7.73 4.50 7.10
C ASP A 27 7.20 3.42 8.06
N GLU A 28 6.30 3.81 8.97
CA GLU A 28 5.61 2.90 9.89
C GLU A 28 4.65 1.97 9.12
N ALA A 29 3.87 2.53 8.18
CA ALA A 29 2.99 1.74 7.32
C ALA A 29 3.78 0.72 6.49
N ILE A 30 4.88 1.15 5.88
CA ILE A 30 5.77 0.30 5.07
C ILE A 30 6.41 -0.79 5.93
N ALA A 31 6.81 -0.50 7.17
CA ALA A 31 7.35 -1.50 8.08
C ALA A 31 6.33 -2.62 8.37
N LEU A 32 5.05 -2.26 8.58
CA LEU A 32 3.98 -3.25 8.76
C LEU A 32 3.70 -4.03 7.47
N LEU A 33 3.68 -3.37 6.31
CA LEU A 33 3.47 -4.03 5.02
C LEU A 33 4.57 -5.07 4.72
N LYS A 34 5.83 -4.75 5.02
CA LYS A 34 6.98 -5.68 4.87
C LYS A 34 6.85 -6.95 5.71
N SER A 35 6.02 -6.95 6.76
CA SER A 35 5.77 -8.16 7.55
C SER A 35 4.88 -9.19 6.82
N GLY A 36 4.18 -8.79 5.76
CA GLY A 36 3.23 -9.65 5.03
C GLY A 36 1.94 -9.98 5.81
N GLN A 37 1.70 -9.35 6.96
CA GLN A 37 0.53 -9.63 7.82
C GLN A 37 -0.64 -8.66 7.61
N VAL A 38 -0.45 -7.61 6.82
CA VAL A 38 -1.47 -6.59 6.54
C VAL A 38 -2.50 -7.15 5.55
N SER A 39 -3.76 -7.22 5.97
CA SER A 39 -4.88 -7.64 5.11
C SER A 39 -5.56 -6.45 4.43
N ASP A 40 -5.67 -5.33 5.13
CA ASP A 40 -6.34 -4.13 4.68
C ASP A 40 -5.53 -2.90 5.10
N ILE A 41 -5.46 -1.90 4.22
CA ILE A 41 -4.87 -0.61 4.52
C ILE A 41 -5.76 0.51 4.02
N SER A 42 -5.93 1.53 4.86
CA SER A 42 -6.68 2.75 4.53
C SER A 42 -5.74 3.95 4.70
N LEU A 43 -5.65 4.79 3.68
CA LEU A 43 -4.63 5.82 3.55
C LEU A 43 -5.23 7.24 3.53
N ASP A 44 -4.73 8.12 4.39
CA ASP A 44 -4.76 9.56 4.19
C ASP A 44 -3.51 10.01 3.42
N HIS A 45 -3.67 11.04 2.58
CA HIS A 45 -2.57 11.64 1.84
C HIS A 45 -1.78 12.62 2.69
N ASP A 46 -2.49 13.58 3.31
CA ASP A 46 -1.89 14.72 3.99
C ASP A 46 -1.63 14.31 5.45
N LEU A 47 -0.36 14.22 5.86
CA LEU A 47 0.04 13.70 7.18
C LEU A 47 0.72 14.77 8.06
N GLY A 48 0.52 16.05 7.75
CA GLY A 48 1.01 17.18 8.56
C GLY A 48 2.50 17.53 8.44
N ASP A 49 3.38 16.61 8.04
CA ASP A 49 4.80 16.88 7.73
C ASP A 49 5.28 16.20 6.45
N ASP A 50 5.26 16.96 5.33
CA ASP A 50 5.69 16.49 4.02
C ASP A 50 7.14 15.98 3.99
N LYS A 51 8.01 16.38 4.93
CA LYS A 51 9.39 15.86 5.00
C LYS A 51 9.45 14.40 5.43
N ARG A 52 8.40 13.92 6.11
CA ARG A 52 8.22 12.51 6.47
C ARG A 52 7.48 11.71 5.39
N GLY A 53 7.09 12.37 4.31
CA GLY A 53 6.31 11.79 3.21
C GLY A 53 4.81 11.88 3.45
N THR A 54 4.09 11.28 2.53
CA THR A 54 2.64 11.34 2.35
C THR A 54 2.05 9.94 2.22
N GLY A 55 0.73 9.83 2.26
CA GLY A 55 0.07 8.57 1.90
C GLY A 55 0.38 8.09 0.48
N TYR A 56 0.76 8.98 -0.43
CA TYR A 56 1.13 8.61 -1.79
C TYR A 56 2.44 7.80 -1.84
N ASP A 57 3.39 8.08 -0.95
CA ASP A 57 4.65 7.34 -0.86
C ASP A 57 4.42 5.86 -0.50
N VAL A 58 3.39 5.56 0.30
CA VAL A 58 2.99 4.17 0.60
C VAL A 58 2.42 3.48 -0.64
N VAL A 59 1.63 4.19 -1.46
CA VAL A 59 1.10 3.65 -2.73
C VAL A 59 2.25 3.33 -3.68
N LEU A 60 3.20 4.26 -3.85
CA LEU A 60 4.38 4.05 -4.70
C LEU A 60 5.23 2.86 -4.23
N TRP A 61 5.45 2.74 -2.91
CA TRP A 61 6.19 1.60 -2.37
C TRP A 61 5.49 0.27 -2.65
N ILE A 62 4.16 0.19 -2.46
CA ILE A 62 3.39 -1.03 -2.76
C ILE A 62 3.48 -1.35 -4.25
N GLU A 63 3.34 -0.35 -5.12
CA GLU A 63 3.49 -0.52 -6.56
C GLU A 63 4.85 -1.11 -6.91
N GLU A 64 5.94 -0.48 -6.48
CA GLU A 64 7.30 -1.00 -6.72
C GLU A 64 7.44 -2.45 -6.22
N ALA A 65 6.97 -2.75 -5.01
CA ALA A 65 7.06 -4.08 -4.43
C ALA A 65 6.26 -5.13 -5.24
N VAL A 66 5.05 -4.79 -5.72
CA VAL A 66 4.26 -5.68 -6.58
C VAL A 66 4.98 -5.94 -7.90
N PHE A 67 5.52 -4.90 -8.53
CA PHE A 67 6.15 -5.00 -9.84
C PHE A 67 7.52 -5.69 -9.83
N THR A 68 8.29 -5.51 -8.76
CA THR A 68 9.69 -5.95 -8.71
C THR A 68 9.94 -7.17 -7.83
N GLN A 69 9.10 -7.39 -6.81
CA GLN A 69 9.33 -8.43 -5.79
C GLN A 69 8.20 -9.48 -5.75
N GLY A 70 7.16 -9.33 -6.58
CA GLY A 70 5.99 -10.21 -6.53
C GLY A 70 5.22 -10.09 -5.22
N PHE A 71 5.29 -8.93 -4.57
CA PHE A 71 4.54 -8.65 -3.35
C PHE A 71 3.03 -8.79 -3.61
N ALA A 72 2.33 -9.48 -2.70
CA ALA A 72 0.88 -9.55 -2.72
C ALA A 72 0.32 -8.32 -1.99
N PRO A 73 -0.32 -7.37 -2.69
CA PRO A 73 -0.83 -6.16 -2.08
C PRO A 73 -2.01 -6.48 -1.14
N PRO A 74 -2.17 -5.75 -0.03
CA PRO A 74 -3.37 -5.83 0.79
C PRO A 74 -4.58 -5.22 0.06
N ARG A 75 -5.77 -5.30 0.65
CA ARG A 75 -6.90 -4.49 0.20
C ARG A 75 -6.65 -3.02 0.51
N MET A 76 -6.61 -2.17 -0.51
CA MET A 76 -6.24 -0.76 -0.37
C MET A 76 -7.47 0.15 -0.49
N GLN A 77 -7.57 1.15 0.39
CA GLN A 77 -8.62 2.16 0.40
C GLN A 77 -8.02 3.55 0.67
N VAL A 78 -8.69 4.60 0.18
CA VAL A 78 -8.25 6.00 0.38
C VAL A 78 -9.34 6.78 1.09
N HIS A 79 -9.05 7.23 2.31
CA HIS A 79 -9.96 8.05 3.13
C HIS A 79 -9.58 9.53 3.16
N SER A 80 -8.58 9.93 2.38
CA SER A 80 -8.16 11.32 2.28
C SER A 80 -9.28 12.28 1.85
N ALA A 81 -9.29 13.47 2.48
CA ALA A 81 -10.16 14.59 2.10
C ALA A 81 -9.63 15.38 0.89
N ASN A 82 -8.36 15.23 0.54
CA ASN A 82 -7.74 15.90 -0.59
C ASN A 82 -8.14 15.23 -1.90
N ALA A 83 -9.11 15.81 -2.60
CA ALA A 83 -9.71 15.21 -3.80
C ALA A 83 -8.69 14.94 -4.91
N SER A 84 -7.76 15.87 -5.17
CA SER A 84 -6.76 15.70 -6.23
C SER A 84 -5.76 14.59 -5.90
N ALA A 85 -5.25 14.58 -4.67
CA ALA A 85 -4.35 13.53 -4.20
C ALA A 85 -5.04 12.16 -4.16
N LYS A 86 -6.28 12.11 -3.67
CA LYS A 86 -7.11 10.91 -3.65
C LYS A 86 -7.26 10.31 -5.05
N GLN A 87 -7.53 11.11 -6.07
CA GLN A 87 -7.62 10.64 -7.45
C GLN A 87 -6.30 10.00 -7.92
N LYS A 88 -5.15 10.61 -7.62
CA LYS A 88 -3.84 10.06 -7.98
C LYS A 88 -3.56 8.74 -7.26
N MET A 89 -3.84 8.67 -5.96
CA MET A 89 -3.68 7.45 -5.17
C MET A 89 -4.57 6.31 -5.69
N LEU A 90 -5.83 6.60 -5.99
CA LEU A 90 -6.76 5.60 -6.56
C LEU A 90 -6.29 5.10 -7.93
N ALA A 91 -5.69 5.97 -8.76
CA ALA A 91 -5.11 5.55 -10.03
C ALA A 91 -3.91 4.59 -9.84
N GLY A 92 -3.03 4.87 -8.87
CA GLY A 92 -1.93 3.96 -8.50
C GLY A 92 -2.43 2.62 -7.96
N ILE A 93 -3.44 2.64 -7.07
CA ILE A 93 -4.09 1.42 -6.57
C ILE A 93 -4.67 0.59 -7.72
N ALA A 94 -5.35 1.22 -8.67
CA ALA A 94 -5.91 0.51 -9.82
C ALA A 94 -4.82 -0.14 -10.70
N ALA A 95 -3.65 0.49 -10.85
CA ALA A 95 -2.51 -0.08 -11.57
C ALA A 95 -1.93 -1.30 -10.84
N ILE A 96 -1.79 -1.20 -9.51
CA ILE A 96 -1.36 -2.31 -8.63
C ILE A 96 -2.30 -3.51 -8.79
N GLU A 97 -3.62 -3.29 -8.67
CA GLU A 97 -4.62 -4.34 -8.76
C GLU A 97 -4.63 -5.02 -10.13
N GLN A 98 -4.53 -4.23 -11.21
CA GLN A 98 -4.42 -4.76 -12.58
C GLN A 98 -3.16 -5.63 -12.75
N ARG A 99 -2.02 -5.17 -12.25
CA ARG A 99 -0.76 -5.92 -12.33
C ARG A 99 -0.81 -7.23 -11.55
N HIS A 100 -1.41 -7.21 -10.37
CA HIS A 100 -1.55 -8.36 -9.49
C HIS A 100 -2.55 -9.39 -10.03
N ALA A 101 -3.62 -8.94 -10.69
CA ALA A 101 -4.60 -9.82 -11.34
C ALA A 101 -4.10 -10.43 -12.66
N ALA A 102 -3.17 -9.78 -13.36
CA ALA A 102 -2.62 -10.29 -14.61
C ALA A 102 -1.79 -11.57 -14.38
N PRO A 103 -1.93 -12.60 -15.25
CA PRO A 103 -1.11 -13.81 -15.16
C PRO A 103 0.36 -13.43 -15.27
N GLN A 104 1.16 -13.83 -14.27
CA GLN A 104 2.59 -13.59 -14.30
C GLN A 104 3.20 -14.45 -15.40
N SER A 105 3.59 -13.84 -16.52
CA SER A 105 4.31 -14.53 -17.58
C SER A 105 5.61 -15.12 -17.01
N PRO A 106 5.91 -16.40 -17.26
CA PRO A 106 7.12 -17.02 -16.74
C PRO A 106 8.35 -16.27 -17.30
N THR A 107 9.17 -15.75 -16.40
CA THR A 107 10.45 -15.14 -16.71
C THR A 107 11.26 -16.10 -17.56
N HIS A 108 11.60 -15.67 -18.77
CA HIS A 108 12.35 -16.45 -19.75
C HIS A 108 13.72 -16.81 -19.17
N THR A 109 13.86 -18.01 -18.60
CA THR A 109 15.17 -18.61 -18.35
C THR A 109 15.74 -18.96 -19.72
N THR A 110 16.62 -18.09 -20.23
CA THR A 110 17.43 -18.44 -21.39
C THR A 110 18.34 -19.60 -20.96
N ASN A 111 18.01 -20.81 -21.38
CA ASN A 111 18.92 -21.94 -21.26
C ASN A 111 19.87 -21.84 -22.45
N ARG A 112 21.06 -21.28 -22.22
CA ARG A 112 22.12 -21.20 -23.23
C ARG A 112 22.93 -22.49 -23.15
N LEU A 113 22.68 -23.35 -24.15
CA LEU A 113 23.50 -24.45 -24.71
C LEU A 113 24.26 -25.36 -23.74
#